data_AF-A0A971CCW2-F1
#
_entry.id   AF-A0A971CCW2-F1
#
_cell.length_a   1.000
_cell.length_b   1.000
_cell.length_c   1.000
_cell.angle_alpha   90.00
_cell.angle_beta   90.00
_cell.angle_gamma   90.00
#
_symmetry.space_group_name_H-M   'P 1'
#
loop_
_entity.id
_entity.type
_entity.pdbx_description
1 polymer ?
#
loop_
_entity_poly.entity_id
_entity_poly.type
_entity_poly.pdbx_seq_one_letter_code
_entity_poly.pdbx_strand_id
1 'polypeptide(L)'
;MASAREVWLFTVVMERKQACEVDHAGELVHPEWCDLERCEALPPGRKDERRWWGEHRSAPVALEVPGDLYGLARTGAVWLSRSAAPWGCETYLRVEVGGHRSAVPVCTARGVLDRVGGLLAVAVGEARW
;
A
#
# COMPACT_ATOMS: atom_id res chain seq x y z
N MET A 1 29.57 24.90 -10.63
CA MET A 1 29.11 23.61 -10.07
C MET A 1 27.66 23.45 -10.49
N ALA A 2 27.39 22.59 -11.48
CA ALA A 2 26.06 22.39 -12.03
C ALA A 2 25.24 21.48 -11.11
N SER A 3 24.09 21.98 -10.65
CA SER A 3 23.09 21.22 -9.89
C SER A 3 22.44 20.20 -10.81
N ALA A 4 22.70 18.91 -10.57
CA ALA A 4 22.03 17.82 -11.26
C ALA A 4 20.57 17.80 -10.82
N ARG A 5 19.67 18.28 -11.67
CA ARG A 5 18.23 18.09 -11.51
C ARG A 5 17.92 16.63 -11.86
N GLU A 6 17.57 15.84 -10.86
CA GLU A 6 16.99 14.52 -11.09
C GLU A 6 15.67 14.68 -11.86
N VAL A 7 15.64 14.16 -13.08
CA VAL A 7 14.45 14.09 -13.92
C VAL A 7 13.82 12.72 -13.70
N TRP A 8 12.71 12.69 -12.98
CA TRP A 8 11.90 11.48 -12.79
C TRP A 8 10.96 11.33 -13.98
N LEU A 9 11.28 10.41 -14.89
CA LEU A 9 10.38 10.00 -15.97
C LEU A 9 9.28 9.10 -15.40
N PHE A 10 8.02 9.54 -15.43
CA PHE A 10 6.88 8.68 -15.12
C PHE A 10 6.25 8.17 -16.42
N THR A 11 6.10 6.85 -16.54
CA THR A 11 5.24 6.25 -17.55
C THR A 11 3.82 6.25 -17.01
N VAL A 12 2.87 6.84 -17.75
CA VAL A 12 1.45 6.78 -17.39
C VAL A 12 0.96 5.36 -17.67
N VAL A 13 0.91 4.52 -16.64
CA VAL A 13 0.25 3.22 -16.70
C VAL A 13 -1.23 3.45 -16.49
N MET A 14 -2.03 3.31 -17.56
CA MET A 14 -3.49 3.29 -17.46
C MET A 14 -3.94 1.97 -16.82
N GLU A 15 -3.93 1.90 -15.50
CA GLU A 15 -4.36 0.70 -14.77
C GLU A 15 -5.87 0.75 -14.48
N ARG A 16 -6.54 -0.40 -14.57
CA ARG A 16 -7.98 -0.52 -14.27
C ARG A 16 -8.19 -0.33 -12.78
N LYS A 17 -8.81 0.79 -12.42
CA LYS A 17 -9.31 1.02 -11.06
C LYS A 17 -10.41 0.00 -10.75
N GLN A 18 -10.42 -0.57 -9.56
CA GLN A 18 -11.42 -1.55 -9.14
C GLN A 18 -12.35 -0.90 -8.11
N ALA A 19 -13.65 -0.95 -8.36
CA ALA A 19 -14.64 -0.54 -7.38
C ALA A 19 -14.74 -1.61 -6.28
N CYS A 20 -15.17 -1.22 -5.09
CA CYS A 20 -15.54 -2.24 -4.11
C CYS A 20 -16.83 -2.93 -4.52
N GLU A 21 -16.78 -4.25 -4.47
CA GLU A 21 -17.88 -5.12 -4.84
C GLU A 21 -18.67 -5.49 -3.58
N VAL A 22 -19.96 -5.73 -3.77
CA VAL A 22 -20.83 -6.37 -2.77
C VAL A 22 -21.28 -7.70 -3.32
N ASP A 23 -21.42 -8.69 -2.44
CA ASP A 23 -21.97 -9.97 -2.82
C ASP A 23 -23.50 -9.93 -2.88
N HIS A 24 -24.11 -11.08 -3.18
CA HIS A 24 -25.57 -11.22 -3.29
C HIS A 24 -26.30 -10.99 -1.96
N ALA A 25 -25.60 -11.11 -0.83
CA ALA A 25 -26.15 -10.84 0.50
C ALA A 25 -26.05 -9.35 0.88
N GLY A 26 -25.40 -8.53 0.05
CA GLY A 26 -25.14 -7.13 0.34
C GLY A 26 -23.93 -6.93 1.27
N GLU A 27 -23.13 -7.97 1.48
CA GLU A 27 -21.90 -7.90 2.24
C GLU A 27 -20.74 -7.44 1.35
N LEU A 28 -19.80 -6.71 1.95
CA LEU A 28 -18.67 -6.17 1.23
C LEU A 28 -17.70 -7.31 0.84
N VAL A 29 -17.28 -7.36 -0.43
CA VAL A 29 -16.25 -8.29 -0.87
C VAL A 29 -14.87 -7.72 -0.53
N HIS A 30 -14.09 -8.48 0.23
CA HIS A 30 -12.76 -8.08 0.65
C HIS A 30 -11.69 -8.56 -0.34
N PRO A 31 -10.72 -7.70 -0.72
CA PRO A 31 -9.53 -8.16 -1.44
C PRO A 31 -8.79 -9.24 -0.64
N GLU A 32 -8.11 -10.18 -1.32
CA GLU A 32 -7.38 -11.29 -0.67
C GLU A 32 -6.32 -10.81 0.33
N TRP A 33 -5.74 -9.63 0.12
CA TRP A 33 -4.75 -9.02 1.01
C TRP A 33 -5.36 -8.28 2.21
N CYS A 34 -6.68 -8.16 2.28
CA CYS A 34 -7.35 -7.38 3.33
C CYS A 34 -7.27 -8.11 4.68
N ASP A 35 -6.75 -7.39 5.67
CA ASP A 35 -6.76 -7.77 7.07
C ASP A 35 -8.07 -7.29 7.70
N LEU A 36 -8.90 -8.25 8.13
CA LEU A 36 -10.22 -7.97 8.67
C LEU A 36 -10.18 -7.24 10.02
N GLU A 37 -9.11 -7.40 10.81
CA GLU A 37 -8.98 -6.71 12.10
C GLU A 37 -8.69 -5.21 11.92
N ARG A 38 -8.14 -4.82 10.77
CA ARG A 38 -7.77 -3.44 10.44
C ARG A 38 -8.68 -2.82 9.37
N CYS A 39 -9.61 -3.59 8.83
CA CYS A 39 -10.49 -3.14 7.78
C CYS A 39 -11.51 -2.14 8.33
N GLU A 40 -11.55 -0.96 7.73
CA GLU A 40 -12.54 0.08 8.06
C GLU A 40 -13.62 0.19 6.99
N ALA A 41 -13.52 -0.61 5.92
CA ALA A 41 -14.44 -0.60 4.80
C ALA A 41 -15.87 -0.93 5.22
N LEU A 42 -16.83 -0.13 4.73
CA LEU A 42 -18.25 -0.28 5.03
C LEU A 42 -19.01 -0.62 3.74
N PRO A 43 -20.01 -1.52 3.80
CA PRO A 43 -20.84 -1.82 2.65
C PRO A 43 -21.62 -0.58 2.19
N PRO A 44 -21.86 -0.43 0.87
CA PRO A 44 -22.76 0.56 0.30
C PRO A 44 -24.11 0.61 1.03
N GLY A 45 -24.57 1.82 1.39
CA GLY A 45 -25.87 2.00 2.06
C GLY A 45 -25.83 1.97 3.58
N ARG A 46 -24.78 1.46 4.23
CA ARG A 46 -24.51 1.70 5.66
C ARG A 46 -23.77 3.02 5.87
N LYS A 47 -24.31 4.10 5.28
CA LYS A 47 -23.82 5.46 5.54
C LYS A 47 -24.14 5.83 6.99
N ASP A 48 -23.13 5.86 7.83
CA ASP A 48 -23.13 6.81 8.95
C ASP A 48 -22.92 8.19 8.30
N GLU A 49 -23.79 9.15 8.59
CA GLU A 49 -23.86 10.48 7.95
C GLU A 49 -22.55 11.28 8.03
N ARG A 50 -21.58 10.79 8.82
CA ARG A 50 -20.28 11.43 9.07
C ARG A 50 -19.06 10.62 8.64
N ARG A 51 -19.21 9.38 8.14
CA ARG A 51 -18.06 8.53 7.80
C ARG A 51 -17.96 8.25 6.30
N TRP A 52 -16.74 8.46 5.82
CA TRP A 52 -16.24 8.07 4.51
C TRP A 52 -16.44 6.56 4.35
N TRP A 53 -16.51 6.02 3.13
CA TRP A 53 -16.75 4.58 2.84
C TRP A 53 -15.77 3.59 3.49
N GLY A 54 -14.78 4.10 4.25
CA GLY A 54 -13.74 3.33 4.88
C GLY A 54 -12.65 2.93 3.90
N GLU A 55 -11.70 2.15 4.39
CA GLU A 55 -10.66 1.56 3.56
C GLU A 55 -10.39 0.12 3.97
N HIS A 56 -10.20 -0.72 2.96
CA HIS A 56 -9.52 -2.00 3.13
C HIS A 56 -8.06 -1.71 3.49
N ARG A 57 -7.51 -2.47 4.43
CA ARG A 57 -6.11 -2.40 4.83
C ARG A 57 -5.52 -3.80 4.87
N SER A 58 -4.28 -3.98 4.45
CA SER A 58 -3.56 -5.23 4.72
C SER A 58 -3.01 -5.26 6.13
N ALA A 59 -2.52 -6.42 6.56
CA ALA A 59 -1.65 -6.50 7.73
C ALA A 59 -0.39 -5.63 7.48
N PRO A 60 0.15 -4.97 8.52
CA PRO A 60 1.37 -4.19 8.39
C PRO A 60 2.59 -5.12 8.34
N VAL A 61 3.51 -4.84 7.44
CA VAL A 61 4.86 -5.42 7.46
C VAL A 61 5.77 -4.44 8.19
N ALA A 62 6.42 -4.91 9.25
CA ALA A 62 7.36 -4.09 10.02
C ALA A 62 8.57 -3.72 9.15
N LEU A 63 8.98 -2.47 9.23
CA LEU A 63 10.21 -1.96 8.65
C LEU A 63 11.18 -1.63 9.77
N GLU A 64 12.33 -2.29 9.76
CA GLU A 64 13.48 -1.86 10.54
C GLU A 64 14.35 -1.03 9.62
N VAL A 65 14.39 0.28 9.84
CA VAL A 65 15.27 1.18 9.11
C VAL A 65 16.51 1.40 9.98
N PRO A 66 17.68 0.86 9.58
CA PRO A 66 18.92 1.11 10.29
C PRO A 66 19.16 2.63 10.31
N GLY A 67 19.28 3.20 11.51
CA GLY A 67 19.48 4.63 11.65
C GLY A 67 20.84 5.03 11.09
N ASP A 68 20.84 5.91 10.10
CA ASP A 68 22.03 6.54 9.57
C ASP A 68 22.47 7.72 10.46
N LEU A 69 23.76 7.69 10.83
CA LEU A 69 24.55 8.72 11.53
C LEU A 69 24.15 9.11 12.98
N TYR A 70 22.91 8.91 13.41
CA TYR A 70 22.46 9.30 14.78
C TYR A 70 21.95 8.14 15.65
N GLY A 71 22.09 6.89 15.20
CA GLY A 71 21.91 5.69 16.04
C GLY A 71 20.49 5.42 16.54
N LEU A 72 19.49 6.22 16.16
CA LEU A 72 18.10 5.92 16.46
C LEU A 72 17.53 5.07 15.33
N ALA A 73 17.47 3.75 15.55
CA ALA A 73 16.70 2.85 14.71
C ALA A 73 15.27 3.39 14.59
N ARG A 74 14.80 3.59 13.35
CA ARG A 74 13.42 3.99 13.10
C ARG A 74 12.64 2.74 12.80
N THR A 75 11.70 2.42 13.67
CA THR A 75 10.67 1.44 13.36
C THR A 75 9.63 2.08 12.46
N GLY A 76 9.16 1.30 11.51
CA GLY A 76 8.12 1.69 10.58
C GLY A 76 7.21 0.53 10.23
N ALA A 77 6.22 0.83 9.41
CA ALA A 77 5.32 -0.15 8.85
C ALA A 77 5.02 0.19 7.40
N VAL A 78 4.88 -0.85 6.58
CA VAL A 78 4.31 -0.74 5.23
C VAL A 78 3.05 -1.58 5.14
N TRP A 79 2.01 -1.06 4.51
CA TRP A 79 0.76 -1.79 4.30
C TRP A 79 0.06 -1.32 3.02
N LEU A 80 -0.82 -2.17 2.49
CA LEU A 80 -1.70 -1.80 1.39
C LEU A 80 -2.98 -1.17 1.94
N SER A 81 -3.52 -0.21 1.21
CA SER A 81 -4.85 0.32 1.46
C SER A 81 -5.63 0.60 0.19
N ARG A 82 -6.94 0.45 0.22
CA ARG A 82 -7.85 0.85 -0.87
C ARG A 82 -9.14 1.40 -0.29
N SER A 83 -9.61 2.54 -0.78
CA SER A 83 -10.91 3.08 -0.38
C SER A 83 -12.04 2.13 -0.77
N ALA A 84 -13.04 1.97 0.10
CA ALA A 84 -14.20 1.13 -0.19
C ALA A 84 -15.32 1.84 -0.96
N ALA A 85 -14.98 2.89 -1.69
CA ALA A 85 -15.96 3.64 -2.45
C ALA A 85 -16.57 2.76 -3.57
N PRO A 86 -17.83 3.01 -3.94
CA PRO A 86 -18.52 2.25 -4.98
C PRO A 86 -18.02 2.57 -6.41
N TRP A 87 -17.09 3.50 -6.56
CA TRP A 87 -16.41 3.80 -7.83
C TRP A 87 -14.99 3.25 -7.83
N GLY A 88 -14.42 3.09 -9.02
CA GLY A 88 -13.07 2.56 -9.19
C GLY A 88 -12.03 3.32 -8.36
N CYS A 89 -11.37 2.61 -7.44
CA CYS A 89 -10.32 3.14 -6.56
C CYS A 89 -8.97 2.47 -6.81
N GLU A 90 -7.89 3.21 -6.55
CA GLU A 90 -6.52 2.69 -6.62
C GLU A 90 -6.13 2.02 -5.30
N THR A 91 -5.30 0.99 -5.38
CA THR A 91 -4.58 0.49 -4.20
C THR A 91 -3.34 1.34 -3.99
N TYR A 92 -3.12 1.77 -2.75
CA TYR A 92 -1.93 2.50 -2.33
C TYR A 92 -1.04 1.61 -1.47
N LEU A 93 0.26 1.70 -1.70
CA LEU A 93 1.28 1.30 -0.74
C LEU A 93 1.48 2.47 0.23
N ARG A 94 1.17 2.25 1.50
CA ARG A 94 1.38 3.23 2.57
C ARG A 94 2.61 2.85 3.38
N VAL A 95 3.43 3.84 3.69
CA VAL A 95 4.64 3.69 4.49
C VAL A 95 4.58 4.68 5.64
N GLU A 96 4.82 4.21 6.85
CA GLU A 96 5.00 5.03 8.03
C GLU A 96 6.36 4.73 8.65
N VAL A 97 7.21 5.75 8.83
CA VAL A 97 8.53 5.60 9.48
C VAL A 97 8.77 6.81 10.37
N GLY A 98 8.98 6.60 11.67
CA GLY A 98 9.25 7.68 12.63
C GLY A 98 8.17 8.78 12.63
N GLY A 99 6.90 8.40 12.50
CA GLY A 99 5.75 9.32 12.46
C GLY A 99 5.51 10.01 11.12
N HIS A 100 6.40 9.87 10.13
CA HIS A 100 6.17 10.36 8.77
C HIS A 100 5.39 9.33 7.96
N ARG A 101 4.29 9.77 7.33
CA ARG A 101 3.46 8.94 6.46
C ARG A 101 3.61 9.35 5.00
N SER A 102 3.75 8.36 4.14
CA SER A 102 3.68 8.52 2.69
C SER A 102 2.73 7.49 2.09
N ALA A 103 2.14 7.83 0.94
CA ALA A 103 1.28 6.95 0.18
C ALA A 103 1.59 7.09 -1.30
N VAL A 104 1.78 5.96 -1.97
CA VAL A 104 2.03 5.90 -3.41
C VAL A 104 1.08 4.88 -4.05
N PRO A 105 0.44 5.19 -5.19
CA PRO A 105 -0.32 4.18 -5.93
C PRO A 105 0.55 2.95 -6.24
N VAL A 106 0.02 1.74 -6.07
CA VAL A 106 0.76 0.50 -6.35
C VAL A 106 1.21 0.44 -7.81
N CYS A 107 0.41 0.97 -8.75
CA CYS A 107 0.80 1.07 -10.16
C CYS A 107 2.11 1.84 -10.37
N THR A 108 2.29 2.94 -9.63
CA THR A 108 3.50 3.76 -9.64
C THR A 108 4.66 3.06 -8.93
N ALA A 109 4.39 2.33 -7.85
CA ALA A 109 5.40 1.58 -7.10
C ALA A 109 5.81 0.25 -7.76
N ARG A 110 5.04 -0.25 -8.74
CA ARG A 110 5.20 -1.59 -9.32
C ARG A 110 6.63 -1.90 -9.76
N GLY A 111 7.25 -1.01 -10.53
CA GLY A 111 8.61 -1.23 -11.01
C GLY A 111 9.66 -1.34 -9.89
N VAL A 112 9.43 -0.67 -8.75
CA VAL A 112 10.29 -0.81 -7.56
C VAL A 112 9.97 -2.11 -6.83
N LEU A 113 8.69 -2.43 -6.63
CA LEU A 113 8.25 -3.65 -5.96
C LEU A 113 8.73 -4.92 -6.69
N ASP A 114 8.66 -4.93 -8.03
CA ASP A 114 9.14 -6.06 -8.84
C ASP A 114 10.64 -6.29 -8.67
N ARG A 115 11.43 -5.20 -8.62
CA ARG A 115 12.89 -5.27 -8.39
C ARG A 115 13.20 -5.77 -6.97
N VAL A 116 12.49 -5.27 -5.97
CA VAL A 116 12.65 -5.73 -4.58
C VAL A 116 12.30 -7.21 -4.46
N GLY A 117 11.19 -7.65 -5.07
CA GLY A 117 10.80 -9.05 -5.12
C GLY A 117 11.87 -9.93 -5.76
N GLY A 118 12.47 -9.48 -6.87
CA GLY A 118 13.60 -10.16 -7.51
C GLY A 118 14.82 -10.29 -6.59
N LEU A 119 15.20 -9.22 -5.89
CA LEU A 119 16.32 -9.23 -4.93
C LEU A 119 16.06 -10.20 -3.77
N LEU A 120 14.85 -10.19 -3.21
CA LEU A 120 14.47 -11.10 -2.13
C LEU A 120 14.52 -12.57 -2.58
N ALA A 121 14.06 -12.86 -3.80
CA ALA A 121 14.13 -14.21 -4.35
C ALA A 121 15.58 -14.70 -4.50
N VAL A 122 16.50 -13.85 -4.94
CA VAL A 122 17.94 -14.16 -5.00
C VAL A 122 18.51 -14.42 -3.61
N ALA A 123 18.28 -13.52 -2.66
CA ALA A 123 18.78 -13.66 -1.29
C ALA A 123 18.27 -14.94 -0.59
N VAL A 124 16.99 -15.29 -0.79
CA VAL A 124 16.42 -16.54 -0.27
C VAL A 124 17.07 -17.77 -0.94
N GLY A 125 17.44 -17.69 -2.21
CA GLY A 125 18.20 -18.73 -2.90
C GLY A 125 19.63 -18.90 -2.37
N GLU A 126 20.27 -17.82 -1.94
CA GLU A 126 21.60 -17.83 -1.34
C GLU A 126 21.61 -18.30 0.12
N ALA A 127 20.53 -18.08 0.87
CA ALA A 127 20.42 -18.53 2.27
C ALA A 127 20.12 -20.04 2.42
N ARG A 128 19.94 -20.77 1.32
CA ARG A 128 19.58 -22.20 1.29
C ARG A 128 20.79 -23.15 1.17
N TRP A 129 21.99 -22.68 1.44
CA TRP A 129 23.23 -23.46 1.41
C TRP A 129 23.79 -23.68 2.81
#